data_AF-A0A428XQV3-F1
#
_entry.id   AF-A0A428XQV3-F1
#
_cell.length_a   1.000
_cell.length_b   1.000
_cell.length_c   1.000
_cell.angle_alpha   90.00
_cell.angle_beta   90.00
_cell.angle_gamma   90.00
#
_symmetry.space_group_name_H-M   'P 1'
#
loop_
_entity.id
_entity.type
_entity.pdbx_description
1 polymer ?
#
loop_
_entity_poly.entity_id
_entity_poly.type
_entity_poly.pdbx_seq_one_letter_code
_entity_poly.pdbx_strand_id
1 'polypeptide(L)'
;MVRATFDDPNLVSCAGLVPVMRLAQQVGLHDAVTDRVRLPTDKGANPAGKVATIVAGMLAGADSIDDLDIARHGGMPSLFTSVYAPSTIGSFLRTFTHG
;
A
#
# COMPACT_ATOMS: atom_id res chain seq x y z
N MET A 1 15.47 -6.71 26.38
CA MET A 1 14.41 -6.11 25.53
C MET A 1 13.45 -7.21 25.16
N VAL A 2 12.20 -7.17 25.66
CA VAL A 2 11.16 -8.15 25.31
C VAL A 2 10.33 -7.55 24.19
N ARG A 3 10.23 -8.25 23.05
CA ARG A 3 9.40 -7.86 21.91
C ARG A 3 8.25 -8.84 21.82
N ALA A 4 7.01 -8.35 21.92
CA ALA A 4 5.85 -9.16 21.57
C ALA A 4 5.82 -9.32 20.04
N THR A 5 5.75 -10.56 19.57
CA THR A 5 5.57 -10.89 18.15
C THR A 5 4.19 -11.50 17.99
N PHE A 6 3.38 -10.91 17.12
CA PHE A 6 2.10 -11.46 16.70
C PHE A 6 2.32 -12.20 15.37
N ASP A 7 2.62 -13.48 15.45
CA ASP A 7 3.01 -14.35 14.33
C ASP A 7 1.98 -15.45 14.00
N ASP A 8 0.79 -15.40 14.63
CA ASP A 8 -0.31 -16.30 14.27
C ASP A 8 -0.75 -16.04 12.82
N PRO A 9 -0.68 -17.05 11.92
CA PRO A 9 -1.00 -16.88 10.51
C PRO A 9 -2.47 -16.54 10.24
N ASN A 10 -3.36 -16.77 11.21
CA ASN A 10 -4.78 -16.43 11.12
C ASN A 10 -5.08 -15.01 11.59
N LEU A 11 -4.10 -14.32 12.19
CA LEU A 11 -4.30 -13.00 12.78
C LEU A 11 -3.96 -11.91 11.76
N VAL A 12 -5.02 -11.31 11.23
CA VAL A 12 -4.94 -10.21 10.26
C VAL A 12 -5.41 -8.93 10.94
N SER A 13 -4.47 -8.02 11.20
CA SER A 13 -4.71 -6.77 11.94
C SER A 13 -5.77 -5.87 11.27
N CYS A 14 -5.79 -5.82 9.93
CA CYS A 14 -6.65 -4.93 9.16
C CYS A 14 -7.52 -5.68 8.14
N ALA A 15 -8.14 -6.80 8.53
CA ALA A 15 -8.98 -7.60 7.63
C ALA A 15 -10.14 -6.81 6.98
N GLY A 16 -10.65 -5.78 7.68
CA GLY A 16 -11.66 -4.86 7.16
C GLY A 16 -11.21 -4.06 5.92
N LEU A 17 -9.92 -4.08 5.60
CA LEU A 17 -9.38 -3.44 4.40
C LEU A 17 -9.77 -4.19 3.12
N VAL A 18 -10.01 -5.51 3.19
CA VAL A 18 -10.38 -6.33 2.02
C VAL A 18 -11.63 -5.80 1.30
N PRO A 19 -12.78 -5.61 1.98
CA PRO A 19 -13.97 -5.07 1.31
C PRO A 19 -13.75 -3.64 0.78
N VAL A 20 -12.98 -2.80 1.48
CA VAL A 20 -12.70 -1.41 1.05
C VAL A 20 -11.84 -1.38 -0.22
N MET A 21 -10.79 -2.20 -0.27
CA MET A 21 -9.92 -2.27 -1.45
C MET A 21 -10.61 -2.96 -2.64
N ARG A 22 -11.55 -3.89 -2.39
CA ARG A 22 -12.43 -4.42 -3.43
C ARG A 22 -13.36 -3.35 -4.00
N LEU A 23 -13.95 -2.51 -3.14
CA LEU A 23 -14.73 -1.36 -3.60
C LEU A 23 -13.87 -0.41 -4.43
N ALA A 24 -12.65 -0.08 -3.97
CA ALA A 24 -11.71 0.76 -4.71
C ALA A 24 -11.39 0.20 -6.10
N GLN A 25 -11.24 -1.12 -6.22
CA GLN A 25 -11.08 -1.79 -7.52
C GLN A 25 -12.35 -1.67 -8.38
N GLN A 26 -13.54 -1.90 -7.82
CA GLN A 26 -14.81 -1.83 -8.54
C GLN A 26 -15.13 -0.41 -9.05
N VAL A 27 -14.75 0.62 -8.33
CA VAL A 27 -14.93 2.02 -8.76
C VAL A 27 -13.80 2.52 -9.68
N GLY A 28 -12.89 1.64 -10.09
CA GLY A 28 -11.88 1.94 -11.09
C GLY A 28 -10.69 2.75 -10.58
N LEU A 29 -10.34 2.68 -9.28
CA LEU A 29 -9.18 3.41 -8.75
C LEU A 29 -7.89 3.07 -9.52
N HIS A 30 -7.67 1.78 -9.82
CA HIS A 30 -6.48 1.33 -10.53
C HIS A 30 -6.41 1.92 -11.94
N ASP A 31 -7.52 1.88 -12.68
CA ASP A 31 -7.61 2.43 -14.03
C ASP A 31 -7.39 3.94 -13.99
N ALA A 32 -8.04 4.63 -13.06
CA ALA A 32 -7.93 6.07 -12.91
C ALA A 32 -6.50 6.55 -12.66
N VAL A 33 -5.74 5.82 -11.84
CA VAL A 33 -4.32 6.09 -11.60
C VAL A 33 -3.47 5.72 -12.81
N THR A 34 -3.75 4.56 -13.42
CA THR A 34 -3.03 4.10 -14.62
C THR A 34 -3.20 5.06 -15.78
N ASP A 35 -4.31 5.76 -15.92
CA ASP A 35 -4.51 6.72 -17.01
C ASP A 35 -3.83 8.07 -16.76
N ARG A 36 -3.71 8.49 -15.50
CA ARG A 36 -3.30 9.86 -15.13
C ARG A 36 -1.86 9.97 -14.67
N VAL A 37 -1.30 8.90 -14.10
CA VAL A 37 0.05 8.95 -13.51
C VAL A 37 1.06 8.38 -14.50
N ARG A 38 1.91 9.27 -15.01
CA ARG A 38 3.05 8.96 -15.88
C ARG A 38 4.28 9.64 -15.31
N LEU A 39 5.25 8.84 -14.87
CA LEU A 39 6.54 9.32 -14.39
C LEU A 39 7.62 8.69 -15.29
N PRO A 40 8.45 9.48 -15.99
CA PRO A 40 9.44 8.97 -16.94
C PRO A 40 10.69 8.43 -16.23
N THR A 41 10.50 7.60 -15.20
CA THR A 41 11.56 6.96 -14.41
C THR A 41 11.16 5.53 -14.08
N ASP A 42 12.13 4.68 -13.74
CA ASP A 42 11.88 3.33 -13.21
C ASP A 42 11.00 3.36 -11.95
N LYS A 43 11.10 4.44 -11.16
CA LYS A 43 10.26 4.66 -9.97
C LYS A 43 8.80 4.92 -10.32
N GLY A 44 8.48 5.23 -11.57
CA GLY A 44 7.13 5.37 -12.10
C GLY A 44 6.40 4.06 -12.39
N ALA A 45 7.10 2.91 -12.39
CA ALA A 45 6.49 1.63 -12.72
C ALA A 45 5.36 1.25 -11.75
N ASN A 46 4.30 0.61 -12.25
CA ASN A 46 3.14 0.17 -11.46
C ASN A 46 2.55 1.25 -10.53
N PRO A 47 2.18 2.43 -11.06
CA PRO A 47 1.73 3.55 -10.22
C PRO A 47 0.41 3.22 -9.50
N ALA A 48 -0.50 2.47 -10.14
CA ALA A 48 -1.76 2.05 -9.54
C ALA A 48 -1.56 1.20 -8.28
N GLY A 49 -0.68 0.20 -8.32
CA GLY A 49 -0.41 -0.63 -7.15
C GLY A 49 0.29 0.14 -6.02
N LYS A 50 1.16 1.10 -6.36
CA LYS A 50 1.80 1.98 -5.37
C LYS A 50 0.79 2.91 -4.70
N VAL A 51 -0.11 3.52 -5.47
CA VAL A 51 -1.21 4.34 -4.93
C VAL A 51 -2.16 3.49 -4.10
N ALA A 52 -2.53 2.30 -4.56
CA ALA A 52 -3.36 1.38 -3.79
C ALA A 52 -2.70 1.00 -2.45
N THR A 53 -1.38 0.79 -2.42
CA THR A 53 -0.62 0.55 -1.19
C THR A 53 -0.68 1.75 -0.23
N ILE A 54 -0.55 2.97 -0.75
CA ILE A 54 -0.65 4.20 0.06
C ILE A 54 -2.06 4.32 0.68
N VAL A 55 -3.10 4.18 -0.14
CA VAL A 55 -4.50 4.24 0.31
C VAL A 55 -4.77 3.16 1.35
N ALA A 56 -4.32 1.93 1.09
CA ALA A 56 -4.43 0.81 2.01
C ALA A 56 -3.77 1.09 3.36
N GLY A 57 -2.54 1.63 3.35
CA GLY A 57 -1.82 2.03 4.56
C GLY A 57 -2.55 3.14 5.32
N MET A 58 -2.99 4.19 4.64
CA MET A 58 -3.73 5.30 5.28
C MET A 58 -5.03 4.83 5.94
N LEU A 59 -5.78 3.94 5.28
CA LEU A 59 -6.99 3.33 5.85
C LEU A 59 -6.69 2.43 7.06
N ALA A 60 -5.50 1.83 7.10
CA ALA A 60 -5.01 1.06 8.23
C ALA A 60 -4.40 1.93 9.35
N GLY A 61 -4.30 3.25 9.15
CA GLY A 61 -3.78 4.20 10.14
C GLY A 61 -2.33 4.64 9.93
N ALA A 62 -1.70 4.32 8.79
CA ALA A 62 -0.38 4.84 8.46
C ALA A 62 -0.45 6.35 8.17
N ASP A 63 0.31 7.14 8.92
CA ASP A 63 0.45 8.59 8.73
C ASP A 63 1.85 8.99 8.23
N SER A 64 2.82 8.06 8.25
CA SER A 64 4.15 8.23 7.65
C SER A 64 4.46 7.17 6.58
N ILE A 65 5.55 7.38 5.83
CA ILE A 65 6.04 6.40 4.84
C ILE A 65 6.46 5.10 5.54
N ASP A 66 7.07 5.20 6.72
CA ASP A 66 7.56 4.04 7.46
C ASP A 66 6.40 3.17 7.97
N ASP A 67 5.27 3.80 8.33
CA ASP A 67 4.08 3.10 8.80
C ASP A 67 3.36 2.30 7.70
N LEU A 68 3.70 2.51 6.42
CA LEU A 68 3.15 1.70 5.32
C LEU A 68 3.54 0.21 5.40
N ASP A 69 4.51 -0.16 6.25
CA ASP A 69 4.81 -1.56 6.54
C ASP A 69 3.65 -2.27 7.25
N ILE A 70 2.66 -1.53 7.79
CA ILE A 70 1.42 -2.09 8.34
C ILE A 70 0.68 -2.97 7.32
N ALA A 71 0.77 -2.64 6.03
CA ALA A 71 0.15 -3.40 4.95
C ALA A 71 0.89 -4.72 4.64
N ARG A 72 2.05 -4.95 5.28
CA ARG A 72 2.93 -6.12 5.12
C ARG A 72 3.11 -6.92 6.41
N HIS A 73 2.48 -6.49 7.51
CA HIS A 73 2.63 -7.12 8.82
C HIS A 73 1.60 -8.24 9.07
N GLY A 74 1.96 -9.22 9.91
CA GLY A 74 1.09 -10.34 10.27
C GLY A 74 0.58 -11.14 9.06
N GLY A 75 -0.68 -11.58 9.08
CA GLY A 75 -1.31 -12.33 8.00
C GLY A 75 -1.65 -11.52 6.72
N MET A 76 -1.32 -10.22 6.64
CA MET A 76 -1.64 -9.36 5.48
C MET A 76 -1.15 -9.89 4.12
N PRO A 77 0.04 -10.53 3.99
CA PRO A 77 0.50 -11.11 2.73
C PRO A 77 -0.41 -12.22 2.17
N SER A 78 -1.25 -12.85 3.01
CA SER A 78 -2.25 -13.84 2.55
C SER A 78 -3.47 -13.20 1.86
N LEU A 79 -3.75 -11.92 2.17
CA LEU A 79 -4.90 -11.18 1.63
C LEU A 79 -4.51 -10.24 0.49
N PHE A 80 -3.31 -9.67 0.56
CA PHE A 80 -2.81 -8.70 -0.41
C PHE A 80 -1.46 -9.13 -0.97
N THR A 81 -1.45 -9.54 -2.24
CA THR A 81 -0.24 -10.02 -2.94
C THR A 81 0.54 -8.91 -3.64
N SER A 82 0.03 -7.67 -3.64
CA SER A 82 0.61 -6.55 -4.38
C SER A 82 0.78 -5.31 -3.49
N VAL A 83 1.48 -5.50 -2.37
CA VAL A 83 1.83 -4.43 -1.42
C VAL A 83 3.29 -4.06 -1.55
N TYR A 84 3.59 -2.77 -1.72
CA TYR A 84 4.96 -2.27 -1.88
C TYR A 84 5.60 -1.92 -0.53
N ALA A 85 6.91 -2.14 -0.42
CA ALA A 85 7.67 -1.77 0.78
C ALA A 85 7.73 -0.24 0.96
N PRO A 86 7.84 0.27 2.20
CA PRO A 86 8.04 1.69 2.50
C PRO A 86 9.12 2.36 1.64
N SER A 87 10.26 1.71 1.44
CA SER A 87 11.35 2.23 0.60
C SER A 87 10.94 2.43 -0.86
N THR A 88 10.14 1.51 -1.41
CA THR A 88 9.62 1.61 -2.78
C THR A 88 8.62 2.74 -2.91
N ILE A 89 7.73 2.90 -1.93
CA ILE A 89 6.78 4.01 -1.89
C ILE A 89 7.51 5.35 -1.71
N GLY A 90 8.48 5.42 -0.82
CA GLY A 90 9.27 6.64 -0.61
C GLY A 90 10.02 7.06 -1.88
N SER A 91 10.62 6.11 -2.61
CA SER A 91 11.24 6.43 -3.90
C SER A 91 10.22 6.89 -4.96
N PHE A 92 9.01 6.35 -4.97
CA PHE A 92 7.94 6.82 -5.84
C PHE A 92 7.46 8.23 -5.48
N LEU A 93 7.15 8.49 -4.20
CA LEU A 93 6.68 9.79 -3.73
C LEU A 93 7.71 10.90 -3.97
N ARG A 94 9.01 10.61 -3.78
CA ARG A 94 10.10 11.57 -4.05
C ARG A 94 10.30 11.92 -5.52
N THR A 95 9.65 11.23 -6.46
CA THR A 95 9.70 11.60 -7.89
C THR A 95 8.70 12.67 -8.29
N PHE A 96 7.70 12.95 -7.45
CA PHE A 96 6.76 14.03 -7.69
C PHE A 96 7.40 15.35 -7.28
N THR A 97 7.29 16.35 -8.16
CA THR A 97 7.64 17.73 -7.85
C THR A 97 6.39 18.46 -7.39
N HIS A 98 6.52 19.33 -6.37
CA HIS A 98 5.49 20.34 -6.11
C HIS A 98 5.53 21.28 -7.31
N GLY A 99 4.37 21.49 -7.96
CA GLY A 99 4.25 22.25 -9.22
C GLY A 99 4.90 23.62 -9.17
#